data_AF-A0A7J7WQ95-F1
#
_entry.id   AF-A0A7J7WQ95-F1
#
_cell.length_a   1.000
_cell.length_b   1.000
_cell.length_c   1.000
_cell.angle_alpha   90.00
_cell.angle_beta   90.00
_cell.angle_gamma   90.00
#
_symmetry.space_group_name_H-M   'P 1'
#
loop_
_entity.id
_entity.type
_entity.pdbx_description
1 polymer ?
#
loop_
_entity_poly.entity_id
_entity_poly.type
_entity_poly.pdbx_seq_one_letter_code
_entity_poly.pdbx_strand_id
1 'polypeptide(L)'
;MDVLLSHGNPGTGVATAPYPHLPVLASNMDLLWMAEAKMPRFGHGTFLLCLETIYHKVTGRELRYEGLMGKPSILTYQYAEDLIRQQAERRGWAAPIEKLYAVGDNPMSDVYGANLFHRYLQMTQHDRAKELGAGELWKQRPSAAQSCASILVCTGVYSPEAPGCTEPAQGGEEPPFHGHRDFSFSPGLIEASHIVNDVDEAVQLVFHKEGWAS
;
A
#
# COMPACT_ATOMS: atom_id res chain seq x y z
N MET A 1 8.47 0.08 23.62
CA MET A 1 9.72 -0.66 23.89
C MET A 1 9.54 -1.64 25.04
N ASP A 2 9.19 -1.18 26.24
CA ASP A 2 9.09 -2.03 27.45
C ASP A 2 8.22 -3.28 27.24
N VAL A 3 7.08 -3.14 26.56
CA VAL A 3 6.20 -4.27 26.19
C VAL A 3 6.95 -5.36 25.41
N LEU A 4 7.79 -4.97 24.44
CA LEU A 4 8.57 -5.92 23.63
C LEU A 4 9.72 -6.54 24.44
N LEU A 5 10.38 -5.75 25.27
CA LEU A 5 11.51 -6.19 26.09
C LEU A 5 11.09 -7.09 27.27
N SER A 6 9.83 -6.98 27.70
CA SER A 6 9.27 -7.70 28.86
C SER A 6 8.31 -8.84 28.50
N HIS A 7 8.21 -9.20 27.22
CA HIS A 7 7.24 -10.19 26.74
C HIS A 7 5.79 -9.85 27.17
N GLY A 8 5.43 -8.57 27.17
CA GLY A 8 4.08 -8.10 27.50
C GLY A 8 3.82 -7.79 28.96
N ASN A 9 4.85 -7.83 29.83
CA ASN A 9 4.71 -7.53 31.26
C ASN A 9 5.58 -6.34 31.70
N PRO A 10 5.16 -5.08 31.41
CA PRO A 10 5.90 -3.89 31.84
C PRO A 10 5.99 -3.84 33.37
N GLY A 11 7.21 -3.91 33.92
CA GLY A 11 7.45 -3.91 35.37
C GLY A 11 8.24 -5.11 35.87
N THR A 12 8.38 -6.17 35.07
CA THR A 12 9.29 -7.27 35.39
C THR A 12 10.70 -6.98 34.88
N GLY A 13 11.71 -7.08 35.74
CA GLY A 13 13.10 -7.06 35.31
C GLY A 13 13.42 -8.33 34.53
N VAL A 14 13.66 -8.20 33.23
CA VAL A 14 14.08 -9.32 32.39
C VAL A 14 15.59 -9.21 32.14
N ALA A 15 16.34 -10.28 32.46
CA ALA A 15 17.79 -10.29 32.30
C ALA A 15 18.23 -10.20 30.83
N THR A 16 17.41 -10.73 29.91
CA THR A 16 17.64 -10.70 28.47
C THR A 16 16.32 -10.47 27.72
N ALA A 17 16.34 -9.59 26.72
CA ALA A 17 15.14 -9.35 25.91
C ALA A 17 14.75 -10.64 25.14
N PRO A 18 13.45 -11.03 25.16
CA PRO A 18 12.98 -12.21 24.45
C PRO A 18 13.15 -12.06 22.93
N TYR A 19 13.43 -13.17 22.26
CA TYR A 19 13.52 -13.22 20.80
C TYR A 19 13.05 -14.57 20.22
N PRO A 20 12.13 -14.57 19.23
CA PRO A 20 11.41 -13.39 18.75
C PRO A 20 10.65 -12.71 19.88
N HIS A 21 10.54 -11.38 19.80
CA HIS A 21 9.70 -10.61 20.72
C HIS A 21 8.22 -10.94 20.45
N LEU A 22 7.30 -10.37 21.23
CA LEU A 22 5.87 -10.51 20.97
C LEU A 22 5.53 -10.17 19.50
N PRO A 23 4.56 -10.87 18.87
CA PRO A 23 4.13 -10.57 17.51
C PRO A 23 3.77 -9.09 17.36
N VAL A 24 4.34 -8.44 16.34
CA VAL A 24 4.05 -7.04 16.00
C VAL A 24 3.33 -7.01 14.66
N LEU A 25 2.16 -6.39 14.64
CA LEU A 25 1.38 -6.14 13.43
C LEU A 25 1.43 -4.64 13.14
N ALA A 26 1.85 -4.27 11.93
CA ALA A 26 1.78 -2.90 11.45
C ALA A 26 0.56 -2.75 10.52
N SER A 27 -0.20 -1.67 10.68
CA SER A 27 -1.46 -1.44 9.92
C SER A 27 -1.38 -0.30 8.91
N ASN A 28 -0.30 0.47 8.91
CA ASN A 28 -0.03 1.54 7.97
C ASN A 28 1.49 1.77 7.92
N MET A 29 2.08 1.84 6.72
CA MET A 29 3.52 1.92 6.52
C MET A 29 3.93 3.28 5.94
N ASP A 30 2.98 4.18 5.77
CA ASP A 30 3.21 5.49 5.18
C ASP A 30 4.14 6.31 6.08
N LEU A 31 5.31 6.66 5.54
CA LEU A 31 6.24 7.56 6.22
C LEU A 31 5.68 8.98 6.32
N LEU A 32 4.99 9.43 5.27
CA LEU A 32 4.41 10.76 5.15
C LEU A 32 2.92 10.67 4.83
N TRP A 33 2.14 11.60 5.37
CA TRP A 33 0.73 11.78 5.09
C TRP A 33 0.38 13.28 5.00
N MET A 34 -0.64 13.65 4.23
CA MET A 34 -1.09 15.04 4.14
C MET A 34 -2.23 15.35 5.10
N ALA A 35 -1.95 16.23 6.05
CA ALA A 35 -2.91 16.82 6.99
C ALA A 35 -3.39 18.19 6.48
N GLU A 36 -4.14 18.94 7.30
CA GLU A 36 -4.60 20.32 7.00
C GLU A 36 -3.47 21.34 6.76
N ALA A 37 -2.22 20.96 7.00
CA ALA A 37 -1.06 21.83 6.85
C ALA A 37 -0.46 21.77 5.43
N LYS A 38 0.21 22.85 5.03
CA LYS A 38 0.86 22.96 3.70
C LYS A 38 2.00 21.96 3.44
N MET A 39 2.52 21.30 4.48
CA MET A 39 3.63 20.35 4.39
C MET A 39 3.17 18.97 4.88
N PRO A 40 3.61 17.87 4.22
CA PRO A 40 3.37 16.52 4.70
C PRO A 40 3.85 16.34 6.13
N ARG A 41 3.10 15.54 6.89
CA ARG A 41 3.39 15.19 8.28
C ARG A 41 3.88 13.75 8.35
N PHE A 42 4.66 13.45 9.39
CA PHE A 42 5.07 12.08 9.68
C PHE A 42 3.85 11.21 9.97
N GLY A 43 3.79 10.08 9.27
CA GLY A 43 2.75 9.06 9.41
C GLY A 43 3.18 7.94 10.36
N HIS A 44 2.42 6.85 10.32
CA HIS A 44 2.70 5.66 11.14
C HIS A 44 4.06 5.03 10.80
N GLY A 45 4.50 5.10 9.53
CA GLY A 45 5.80 4.60 9.10
C GLY A 45 6.98 5.24 9.84
N THR A 46 6.87 6.49 10.27
CA THR A 46 7.91 7.13 11.11
C THR A 46 7.98 6.49 12.50
N PHE A 47 6.84 6.16 13.10
CA PHE A 47 6.80 5.45 14.37
C PHE A 47 7.45 4.07 14.25
N LEU A 48 7.16 3.32 13.17
CA LEU A 48 7.78 2.02 12.88
C LEU A 48 9.30 2.15 12.74
N LEU A 49 9.77 3.11 11.94
CA LEU A 49 11.20 3.39 11.76
C LEU A 49 11.91 3.69 13.09
N CYS A 50 11.30 4.53 13.94
CA CYS A 50 11.83 4.82 15.26
C CYS A 50 11.85 3.57 16.16
N LEU A 51 10.76 2.79 16.17
CA LEU A 51 10.65 1.58 16.98
C LEU A 51 11.71 0.55 16.59
N GLU A 52 11.89 0.30 15.29
CA GLU A 52 12.92 -0.58 14.74
C GLU A 52 14.33 -0.14 15.14
N THR A 53 14.62 1.14 14.94
CA THR A 53 15.95 1.72 15.24
C THR A 53 16.27 1.60 16.73
N ILE A 54 15.30 1.94 17.59
CA ILE A 54 15.47 1.85 19.04
C ILE A 54 15.60 0.38 19.47
N TYR A 55 14.77 -0.52 18.92
CA TYR A 55 14.83 -1.94 19.24
C TYR A 55 16.19 -2.55 18.88
N HIS A 56 16.71 -2.24 17.69
CA HIS A 56 18.04 -2.67 17.26
C HIS A 56 19.13 -2.10 18.17
N LYS A 57 19.07 -0.80 18.49
CA LYS A 57 20.08 -0.16 19.35
C LYS A 57 20.11 -0.71 20.78
N VAL A 58 18.96 -1.13 21.31
CA VAL A 58 18.84 -1.68 22.68
C VAL A 58 19.19 -3.16 22.73
N THR A 59 18.81 -3.95 21.71
CA THR A 59 18.89 -5.42 21.77
C THR A 59 19.98 -6.02 20.88
N GLY A 60 20.51 -5.26 19.92
CA GLY A 60 21.37 -5.75 18.85
C GLY A 60 20.67 -6.64 17.83
N ARG A 61 19.33 -6.70 17.84
CA ARG A 61 18.51 -7.57 16.98
C ARG A 61 17.53 -6.75 16.16
N GLU A 62 17.17 -7.25 14.99
CA GLU A 62 16.11 -6.65 14.17
C GLU A 62 14.72 -6.93 14.75
N LEU A 63 13.86 -5.91 14.73
CA LEU A 63 12.44 -6.04 15.00
C LEU A 63 11.76 -6.82 13.86
N ARG A 64 11.02 -7.89 14.20
CA ARG A 64 10.28 -8.72 13.24
C ARG A 64 8.80 -8.38 13.26
N TYR A 65 8.22 -8.10 12.10
CA TYR A 65 6.78 -7.99 11.95
C TYR A 65 6.17 -9.36 11.65
N GLU A 66 5.10 -9.69 12.37
CA GLU A 66 4.27 -10.87 12.07
C GLU A 66 3.37 -10.60 10.85
N GLY A 67 3.03 -9.34 10.62
CA GLY A 67 2.17 -8.94 9.52
C GLY A 67 2.25 -7.45 9.23
N LEU A 68 2.32 -7.12 7.94
CA LEU A 68 2.26 -5.77 7.39
C LEU A 68 0.95 -5.62 6.63
N MET A 69 0.03 -4.88 7.22
CA MET A 69 -1.32 -4.61 6.71
C MET A 69 -1.42 -3.14 6.35
N GLY A 70 -2.28 -2.79 5.39
CA GLY A 70 -2.34 -1.45 4.82
C GLY A 70 -1.61 -1.40 3.49
N LYS A 71 -1.84 -0.32 2.72
CA LYS A 71 -1.11 -0.09 1.46
C LYS A 71 0.40 -0.08 1.72
N PRO A 72 1.22 -0.61 0.80
CA PRO A 72 0.86 -1.15 -0.52
C PRO A 72 0.55 -2.66 -0.54
N SER A 73 0.18 -3.28 0.59
CA SER A 73 -0.04 -4.73 0.68
C SER A 73 -1.15 -5.25 -0.25
N ILE A 74 -0.87 -6.32 -0.99
CA ILE A 74 -1.85 -7.01 -1.85
C ILE A 74 -3.07 -7.47 -1.04
N LEU A 75 -2.87 -7.94 0.20
CA LEU A 75 -3.95 -8.37 1.08
C LEU A 75 -4.95 -7.24 1.35
N THR A 76 -4.47 -6.00 1.48
CA THR A 76 -5.33 -4.83 1.68
C THR A 76 -6.16 -4.54 0.43
N TYR A 77 -5.61 -4.69 -0.78
CA TYR A 77 -6.37 -4.51 -2.01
C TYR A 77 -7.37 -5.64 -2.27
N GLN A 78 -7.02 -6.90 -1.97
CA GLN A 78 -7.97 -8.03 -2.03
C GLN A 78 -9.16 -7.80 -1.08
N TYR A 79 -8.89 -7.38 0.15
CA TYR A 79 -9.94 -7.05 1.11
C TYR A 79 -10.80 -5.86 0.65
N ALA A 80 -10.19 -4.83 0.07
CA ALA A 80 -10.92 -3.69 -0.49
C ALA A 80 -11.82 -4.11 -1.66
N GLU A 81 -11.34 -4.97 -2.57
CA GLU A 81 -12.14 -5.52 -3.67
C GLU A 81 -13.34 -6.31 -3.13
N ASP A 82 -13.12 -7.16 -2.13
CA ASP A 82 -14.21 -7.93 -1.49
C ASP A 82 -15.29 -7.02 -0.91
N LEU A 83 -14.90 -5.93 -0.25
CA LEU A 83 -15.83 -4.94 0.30
C LEU A 83 -16.59 -4.19 -0.80
N ILE A 84 -15.91 -3.79 -1.88
CA ILE A 84 -16.54 -3.13 -3.04
C ILE A 84 -17.59 -4.06 -3.66
N ARG A 85 -17.27 -5.34 -3.82
CA ARG A 85 -18.19 -6.35 -4.36
C ARG A 85 -19.42 -6.53 -3.46
N GLN A 86 -19.22 -6.71 -2.16
CA GLN A 86 -20.33 -6.81 -1.19
C GLN A 86 -21.20 -5.54 -1.22
N GLN A 87 -20.61 -4.37 -1.40
CA GLN A 87 -21.35 -3.13 -1.53
C GLN A 87 -22.19 -3.07 -2.81
N ALA A 88 -21.66 -3.53 -3.94
CA ALA A 88 -22.38 -3.64 -5.21
C ALA A 88 -23.56 -4.62 -5.09
N GLU A 89 -23.34 -5.80 -4.50
CA GLU A 89 -24.37 -6.81 -4.24
C GLU A 89 -25.51 -6.23 -3.38
N ARG A 90 -25.19 -5.52 -2.29
CA ARG A 90 -26.20 -4.87 -1.43
C ARG A 90 -27.01 -3.80 -2.16
N ARG A 91 -26.46 -3.19 -3.21
CA ARG A 91 -27.15 -2.20 -4.04
C ARG A 91 -27.94 -2.82 -5.19
N GLY A 92 -27.90 -4.15 -5.34
CA GLY A 92 -28.52 -4.87 -6.45
C GLY A 92 -27.79 -4.67 -7.78
N TRP A 93 -26.52 -4.25 -7.76
CA TRP A 93 -25.70 -4.15 -8.96
C TRP A 93 -25.18 -5.54 -9.34
N ALA A 94 -25.90 -6.20 -10.25
CA ALA A 94 -25.63 -7.59 -10.64
C ALA A 94 -24.41 -7.76 -11.56
N ALA A 95 -23.95 -6.67 -12.21
CA ALA A 95 -22.79 -6.72 -13.08
C ALA A 95 -21.49 -6.86 -12.25
N PRO A 96 -20.55 -7.71 -12.68
CA PRO A 96 -19.26 -7.84 -12.01
C PRO A 96 -18.46 -6.54 -12.11
N ILE A 97 -17.67 -6.23 -11.07
CA ILE A 97 -16.73 -5.12 -11.07
C ILE A 97 -15.45 -5.56 -11.79
N GLU A 98 -15.30 -5.16 -13.05
CA GLU A 98 -14.17 -5.58 -13.90
C GLU A 98 -12.95 -4.65 -13.83
N LYS A 99 -13.14 -3.39 -13.43
CA LYS A 99 -12.07 -2.40 -13.36
C LYS A 99 -12.12 -1.67 -12.02
N LEU A 100 -10.95 -1.53 -11.40
CA LEU A 100 -10.76 -0.77 -10.18
C LEU A 100 -9.90 0.45 -10.48
N TYR A 101 -10.29 1.61 -9.96
CA TYR A 101 -9.50 2.83 -10.02
C TYR A 101 -9.09 3.21 -8.61
N ALA A 102 -7.79 3.10 -8.33
CA ALA A 102 -7.22 3.52 -7.05
C ALA A 102 -6.80 4.98 -7.18
N VAL A 103 -7.57 5.87 -6.57
CA VAL A 103 -7.29 7.32 -6.53
C VAL A 103 -6.59 7.64 -5.22
N GLY A 104 -5.42 8.26 -5.28
CA GLY A 104 -4.66 8.61 -4.09
C GLY A 104 -3.52 9.57 -4.38
N ASP A 105 -2.86 10.05 -3.34
CA ASP A 105 -1.88 11.14 -3.39
C ASP A 105 -0.44 10.69 -3.10
N ASN A 106 -0.24 9.44 -2.67
CA ASN A 106 1.07 8.94 -2.28
C ASN A 106 1.58 7.87 -3.28
N PRO A 107 2.61 8.17 -4.09
CA PRO A 107 3.16 7.23 -5.06
C PRO A 107 3.67 5.92 -4.44
N MET A 108 4.21 5.99 -3.23
CA MET A 108 4.80 4.83 -2.52
C MET A 108 3.75 3.91 -1.88
N SER A 109 2.50 4.37 -1.81
CA SER A 109 1.41 3.70 -1.09
C SER A 109 0.26 3.38 -2.02
N ASP A 110 -0.41 4.42 -2.53
CA ASP A 110 -1.58 4.30 -3.41
C ASP A 110 -1.24 3.77 -4.80
N VAL A 111 -0.28 4.42 -5.46
CA VAL A 111 0.11 4.06 -6.83
C VAL A 111 0.81 2.72 -6.82
N TYR A 112 1.81 2.55 -5.96
CA TYR A 112 2.56 1.31 -5.82
C TYR A 112 1.65 0.13 -5.46
N GLY A 113 0.73 0.30 -4.50
CA GLY A 113 -0.21 -0.74 -4.10
C GLY A 113 -1.18 -1.12 -5.23
N ALA A 114 -1.72 -0.14 -5.95
CA ALA A 114 -2.61 -0.37 -7.08
C ALA A 114 -1.92 -1.09 -8.23
N ASN A 115 -0.69 -0.70 -8.55
CA ASN A 115 0.10 -1.32 -9.60
C ASN A 115 0.54 -2.74 -9.21
N LEU A 116 0.89 -2.99 -7.95
CA LEU A 116 1.11 -4.35 -7.44
C LEU A 116 -0.14 -5.21 -7.61
N PHE A 117 -1.29 -4.67 -7.22
CA PHE A 117 -2.55 -5.40 -7.31
C PHE A 117 -2.94 -5.67 -8.76
N HIS A 118 -2.70 -4.73 -9.68
CA HIS A 118 -2.86 -4.94 -11.12
C HIS A 118 -2.05 -6.14 -11.62
N ARG A 119 -0.76 -6.21 -11.26
CA ARG A 119 0.10 -7.36 -11.64
C ARG A 119 -0.40 -8.66 -11.04
N TYR A 120 -0.87 -8.64 -9.79
CA TYR A 120 -1.49 -9.80 -9.15
C TYR A 120 -2.73 -10.29 -9.91
N LEU A 121 -3.61 -9.39 -10.37
CA LEU A 121 -4.77 -9.74 -11.19
C LEU A 121 -4.36 -10.38 -12.53
N GLN A 122 -3.32 -9.84 -13.18
CA GLN A 122 -2.80 -10.40 -14.44
C GLN A 122 -2.21 -11.81 -14.26
N MET A 123 -1.44 -12.03 -13.19
CA MET A 123 -0.84 -13.34 -12.89
C MET A 123 -1.92 -14.38 -12.60
N THR A 124 -2.90 -14.05 -11.75
CA THR A 124 -3.98 -14.97 -11.40
C THR A 124 -4.88 -15.33 -12.59
N GLN A 125 -5.10 -14.41 -13.53
CA GLN A 125 -5.79 -14.71 -14.79
C GLN A 125 -5.00 -15.68 -15.67
N HIS A 126 -3.70 -15.46 -15.80
CA HIS A 126 -2.84 -16.30 -16.62
C HIS A 126 -2.65 -17.70 -16.03
N ASP A 127 -2.49 -17.81 -14.71
CA ASP A 127 -2.42 -19.10 -14.02
C ASP A 127 -3.75 -19.84 -14.11
N ARG A 128 -4.90 -19.15 -14.06
CA ARG A 128 -6.21 -19.74 -14.32
C ARG A 128 -6.38 -20.27 -15.75
N ALA A 129 -5.82 -19.57 -16.74
CA ALA A 129 -5.80 -20.07 -18.11
C ALA A 129 -4.96 -21.36 -18.25
N LYS A 130 -4.01 -21.59 -17.34
CA LYS A 130 -3.16 -22.80 -17.28
C LYS A 130 -3.72 -23.91 -16.37
N GLU A 131 -4.41 -23.55 -15.28
CA GLU A 131 -4.92 -24.46 -14.23
C GLU A 131 -6.29 -25.06 -14.50
N LEU A 132 -6.91 -24.79 -15.66
CA LEU A 132 -8.07 -25.56 -16.17
C LEU A 132 -7.81 -27.08 -16.35
N GLY A 133 -6.67 -27.61 -15.85
CA GLY A 133 -6.30 -29.03 -15.81
C GLY A 133 -5.92 -29.61 -14.43
N ALA A 134 -5.97 -28.88 -13.30
CA ALA A 134 -5.66 -29.48 -11.98
C ALA A 134 -6.39 -28.79 -10.83
N GLY A 135 -7.01 -29.60 -9.96
CA GLY A 135 -7.97 -29.17 -8.94
C GLY A 135 -7.39 -28.53 -7.67
N GLU A 136 -8.20 -27.60 -7.14
CA GLU A 136 -8.36 -27.05 -5.78
C GLU A 136 -7.17 -27.00 -4.79
N LEU A 137 -6.86 -25.78 -4.29
CA LEU A 137 -7.08 -25.40 -2.87
C LEU A 137 -6.79 -23.89 -2.61
N TRP A 138 -7.83 -23.08 -2.34
CA TRP A 138 -7.92 -21.98 -1.34
C TRP A 138 -9.25 -21.22 -1.57
N LYS A 139 -10.13 -21.22 -0.56
CA LYS A 139 -11.49 -20.67 -0.60
C LYS A 139 -11.47 -19.14 -0.43
N GLN A 140 -11.04 -18.44 -1.47
CA GLN A 140 -11.45 -17.06 -1.74
C GLN A 140 -12.27 -17.09 -3.03
N ARG A 141 -13.42 -16.42 -3.06
CA ARG A 141 -14.20 -16.32 -4.30
C ARG A 141 -13.29 -15.63 -5.32
N PRO A 142 -13.22 -16.13 -6.56
CA PRO A 142 -12.31 -15.53 -7.52
C PRO A 142 -12.68 -14.08 -7.81
N SER A 143 -11.67 -13.21 -7.82
CA SER A 143 -11.83 -11.84 -8.26
C SER A 143 -12.40 -11.79 -9.68
N ALA A 144 -13.44 -10.98 -9.88
CA ALA A 144 -13.95 -10.65 -11.21
C ALA A 144 -13.23 -9.42 -11.79
N ALA A 145 -12.46 -8.71 -10.94
CA ALA A 145 -11.69 -7.56 -11.39
C ALA A 145 -10.59 -8.02 -12.33
N GLN A 146 -10.50 -7.35 -13.47
CA GLN A 146 -9.54 -7.65 -14.51
C GLN A 146 -8.34 -6.73 -14.49
N SER A 147 -8.54 -5.50 -14.02
CA SER A 147 -7.47 -4.51 -13.92
C SER A 147 -7.69 -3.60 -12.72
N CYS A 148 -6.57 -3.10 -12.19
CA CYS A 148 -6.53 -1.97 -11.29
C CYS A 148 -5.69 -0.86 -11.94
N ALA A 149 -6.19 0.36 -12.01
CA ALA A 149 -5.47 1.53 -12.53
C ALA A 149 -5.21 2.52 -11.41
N SER A 150 -4.00 3.06 -11.35
CA SER A 150 -3.59 4.08 -10.39
C SER A 150 -3.85 5.48 -10.95
N ILE A 151 -4.54 6.32 -10.18
CA ILE A 151 -4.75 7.73 -10.49
C ILE A 151 -4.15 8.55 -9.35
N LEU A 152 -3.05 9.25 -9.65
CA LEU A 152 -2.34 10.10 -8.70
C LEU A 152 -2.93 11.52 -8.72
N VAL A 153 -3.37 12.01 -7.56
CA VAL A 153 -3.84 13.39 -7.41
C VAL A 153 -2.74 14.30 -6.86
N CYS A 154 -2.72 15.57 -7.28
CA CYS A 154 -1.69 16.55 -6.92
C CYS A 154 -2.04 17.40 -5.67
N THR A 155 -3.10 17.06 -4.95
CA THR A 155 -3.59 17.79 -3.77
C THR A 155 -3.02 17.29 -2.45
N GLY A 156 -2.09 16.34 -2.48
CA GLY A 156 -1.62 15.63 -1.30
C GLY A 156 -0.10 15.46 -1.22
N VAL A 157 0.36 14.29 -0.76
CA VAL A 157 1.77 13.98 -0.50
C VAL A 157 2.61 14.24 -1.73
N TYR A 158 2.08 13.85 -2.90
CA TYR A 158 2.58 14.26 -4.18
C TYR A 158 2.10 15.66 -4.55
N SER A 159 3.07 16.53 -4.87
CA SER A 159 2.82 17.83 -5.49
C SER A 159 3.87 18.06 -6.59
N PRO A 160 3.46 18.40 -7.82
CA PRO A 160 4.39 18.64 -8.92
C PRO A 160 5.28 19.89 -8.69
N GLU A 161 4.88 20.78 -7.79
CA GLU A 161 5.59 22.01 -7.42
C GLU A 161 6.55 21.80 -6.24
N ALA A 162 6.58 20.61 -5.63
CA ALA A 162 7.47 20.32 -4.50
C ALA A 162 8.94 20.27 -4.97
N PRO A 163 9.87 20.94 -4.26
CA PRO A 163 11.30 20.85 -4.57
C PRO A 163 11.77 19.39 -4.45
N GLY A 164 12.29 18.82 -5.54
CA GLY A 164 12.76 17.43 -5.60
C GLY A 164 11.99 16.52 -6.57
N CYS A 165 10.86 16.96 -7.14
CA CYS A 165 10.11 16.19 -8.15
C CYS A 165 10.54 16.46 -9.60
N THR A 166 11.29 17.54 -9.86
CA THR A 166 11.62 18.03 -11.22
C THR A 166 13.12 18.22 -11.50
N GLU A 167 13.98 18.13 -10.50
CA GLU A 167 15.43 18.20 -10.73
C GLU A 167 16.04 16.79 -10.62
N PRO A 168 16.67 16.26 -11.69
CA PRO A 168 17.54 15.10 -11.53
C PRO A 168 18.62 15.49 -10.52
N ALA A 169 18.75 14.71 -9.45
CA ALA A 169 19.78 14.92 -8.44
C ALA A 169 21.11 15.16 -9.15
N GLN A 170 21.72 16.33 -8.91
CA GLN A 170 23.06 16.62 -9.39
C GLN A 170 24.01 15.61 -8.74
N GLY A 171 24.27 14.49 -9.42
CA GLY A 171 25.08 13.40 -8.86
C GLY A 171 24.69 11.97 -9.25
N GLY A 172 23.61 11.74 -10.03
CA GLY A 172 23.24 10.37 -10.44
C GLY A 172 22.81 9.46 -9.28
N GLU A 173 22.55 10.02 -8.10
CA GLU A 173 22.01 9.30 -6.96
C GLU A 173 20.51 9.08 -7.18
N GLU A 174 20.05 7.83 -7.04
CA GLU A 174 18.63 7.51 -7.05
C GLU A 174 17.92 8.23 -5.89
N PRO A 175 16.68 8.71 -6.10
CA PRO A 175 15.92 9.36 -5.04
C PRO A 175 15.72 8.41 -3.85
N PRO A 176 15.68 8.94 -2.61
CA PRO A 176 15.55 8.12 -1.42
C PRO A 176 14.24 7.33 -1.42
N PHE A 177 14.33 6.02 -1.16
CA PHE A 177 13.16 5.17 -0.99
C PHE A 177 12.51 5.43 0.38
N HIS A 178 11.28 5.90 0.37
CA HIS A 178 10.50 6.20 1.58
C HIS A 178 9.47 5.11 1.96
N GLY A 179 9.50 3.97 1.27
CA GLY A 179 8.68 2.81 1.64
C GLY A 179 9.26 2.04 2.82
N HIS A 180 8.45 1.17 3.41
CA HIS A 180 8.89 0.30 4.49
C HIS A 180 9.88 -0.76 3.98
N ARG A 181 10.92 -1.07 4.77
CA ARG A 181 12.07 -1.91 4.36
C ARG A 181 11.72 -3.32 3.88
N ASP A 182 10.63 -3.88 4.39
CA ASP A 182 10.16 -5.24 4.06
C ASP A 182 9.38 -5.27 2.72
N PHE A 183 9.23 -4.14 2.04
CA PHE A 183 8.73 -4.07 0.67
C PHE A 183 9.89 -3.87 -0.31
N SER A 184 9.99 -4.75 -1.30
CA SER A 184 11.01 -4.63 -2.34
C SER A 184 10.71 -3.42 -3.24
N PHE A 185 11.61 -2.45 -3.31
CA PHE A 185 11.42 -1.34 -4.22
C PHE A 185 11.48 -1.81 -5.68
N SER A 186 10.57 -1.30 -6.51
CA SER A 186 10.52 -1.55 -7.94
C SER A 186 10.12 -0.25 -8.61
N PRO A 187 11.03 0.47 -9.28
CA PRO A 187 10.77 1.80 -9.83
C PRO A 187 9.56 1.85 -10.77
N GLY A 188 9.34 0.82 -11.58
CA GLY A 188 8.17 0.77 -12.47
C GLY A 188 6.81 0.61 -11.78
N LEU A 189 6.77 0.45 -10.45
CA LEU A 189 5.51 0.38 -9.68
C LEU A 189 5.10 1.73 -9.08
N ILE A 190 5.96 2.74 -9.02
CA ILE A 190 5.60 4.08 -8.54
C ILE A 190 5.05 4.99 -9.65
N GLU A 191 5.07 4.54 -10.90
CA GLU A 191 4.52 5.28 -12.04
C GLU A 191 3.00 5.14 -12.10
N ALA A 192 2.28 6.25 -11.95
CA ALA A 192 0.83 6.25 -11.98
C ALA A 192 0.30 6.05 -13.41
N SER A 193 -0.81 5.33 -13.56
CA SER A 193 -1.48 5.21 -14.87
C SER A 193 -1.96 6.56 -15.38
N HIS A 194 -2.41 7.42 -14.45
CA HIS A 194 -2.84 8.79 -14.72
C HIS A 194 -2.44 9.72 -13.58
N ILE A 195 -2.14 10.97 -13.93
CA ILE A 195 -1.91 12.06 -12.97
C ILE A 195 -2.93 13.15 -13.28
N VAL A 196 -3.62 13.62 -12.25
CA VAL A 196 -4.67 14.65 -12.34
C VAL A 196 -4.50 15.67 -11.21
N ASN A 197 -5.10 16.85 -11.36
CA ASN A 197 -4.93 17.90 -10.36
C ASN A 197 -5.58 17.52 -9.03
N ASP A 198 -6.80 17.00 -9.05
CA ASP A 198 -7.58 16.69 -7.86
C ASP A 198 -8.53 15.50 -8.05
N VAL A 199 -9.36 15.24 -7.02
CA VAL A 199 -10.31 14.13 -7.03
C VAL A 199 -11.48 14.35 -7.98
N ASP A 200 -11.86 15.59 -8.29
CA ASP A 200 -12.93 15.86 -9.24
C ASP A 200 -12.47 15.46 -10.64
N GLU A 201 -11.28 15.88 -11.04
CA GLU A 201 -10.67 15.45 -12.32
C GLU A 201 -10.47 13.94 -12.39
N ALA A 202 -10.11 13.28 -11.28
CA ALA A 202 -10.01 11.82 -11.21
C ALA A 202 -11.36 11.15 -11.54
N VAL A 203 -12.45 11.65 -10.95
CA VAL A 203 -13.80 11.12 -11.18
C VAL A 203 -14.24 11.38 -12.62
N GLN A 204 -14.01 12.59 -13.14
CA GLN A 204 -14.31 12.91 -14.54
C GLN A 204 -13.55 12.00 -15.50
N LEU A 205 -12.26 11.77 -15.26
CA LEU A 205 -11.44 10.86 -16.05
C LEU A 205 -12.02 9.44 -16.08
N VAL A 206 -12.48 8.93 -14.93
CA VAL A 206 -13.12 7.61 -14.84
C VAL A 206 -14.42 7.58 -15.66
N PHE A 207 -15.27 8.61 -15.55
CA PHE A 207 -16.49 8.68 -16.36
C PHE A 207 -16.22 8.71 -17.86
N HIS A 208 -15.23 9.47 -18.32
CA HIS A 208 -14.84 9.47 -19.74
C HIS A 208 -14.33 8.10 -20.19
N LYS A 209 -13.50 7.42 -19.38
CA LYS A 209 -12.96 6.09 -19.69
C LYS A 209 -14.01 5.00 -19.78
N GLU A 210 -15.04 5.10 -18.95
CA GLU A 210 -16.15 4.14 -18.94
C GLU A 210 -17.30 4.54 -19.86
N GLY A 211 -17.19 5.66 -20.61
CA GLY A 211 -18.21 6.10 -21.57
C GLY A 211 -19.46 6.74 -20.96
N TRP A 212 -19.35 7.28 -19.74
CA TRP A 212 -20.44 7.95 -19.00
C TRP A 212 -20.45 9.47 -19.18
N ALA A 213 -19.33 10.05 -19.64
CA ALA A 213 -19.23 11.45 -20.00
C ALA A 213 -19.12 11.57 -21.53
N SER A 214 -19.99 12.40 -22.12
CA SER A 214 -20.07 12.72 -23.55
C SER A 214 -19.47 14.08 -23.87
#